data_AF-A0A845M6D0-F1
#
_entry.id   AF-A0A845M6D0-F1
#
_cell.length_a   1.000
_cell.length_b   1.000
_cell.length_c   1.000
_cell.angle_alpha   90.00
_cell.angle_beta   90.00
_cell.angle_gamma   90.00
#
_symmetry.space_group_name_H-M   'P 1'
#
loop_
_entity.id
_entity.type
_entity.pdbx_description
1 polymer ?
#
loop_
_entity_poly.entity_id
_entity_poly.type
_entity_poly.pdbx_seq_one_letter_code
_entity_poly.pdbx_strand_id
1 'polypeptide(L)'
;MLADDKDMLRQTHVLLHVTERVIWASLFEIPALPGLRSRPLLTFENYTMFLQTVSRGLGIALAPVQLIKNDLAKGRLVTVSDMAVKSRSVGYLVYQQQMENYPPLVAFRDWLRETIADDIARTNGGGDRQ
;
A
#
# COMPACT_ATOMS: atom_id res chain seq x y z
N MET A 1 -3.29 -0.22 -30.03
CA MET A 1 -2.41 0.77 -29.37
C MET A 1 -2.07 0.27 -27.96
N LEU A 2 -1.37 -0.86 -27.86
CA LEU A 2 -0.95 -1.52 -26.59
C LEU A 2 0.45 -2.17 -26.73
N ALA A 3 1.10 -2.00 -27.89
CA ALA A 3 2.41 -2.56 -28.17
C ALA A 3 3.54 -1.69 -27.57
N ASP A 4 3.33 -0.37 -27.49
CA ASP A 4 4.26 0.59 -26.86
C ASP A 4 4.36 0.44 -25.33
N ASP A 5 3.32 -0.04 -24.66
CA ASP A 5 3.32 -0.20 -23.20
C ASP A 5 4.31 -1.27 -22.72
N LYS A 6 4.55 -2.32 -23.52
CA LYS A 6 5.47 -3.41 -23.13
C LYS A 6 6.93 -2.99 -23.12
N ASP A 7 7.34 -2.05 -23.98
CA ASP A 7 8.72 -1.52 -23.97
C ASP A 7 8.91 -0.45 -22.90
N MET A 8 7.88 0.36 -22.61
CA MET A 8 7.92 1.30 -21.48
C MET A 8 8.11 0.56 -20.15
N LEU A 9 7.40 -0.57 -19.98
CA LEU A 9 7.55 -1.45 -18.83
C LEU A 9 8.93 -2.09 -18.69
N ARG A 10 9.83 -2.04 -19.71
CA ARG A 10 11.21 -2.57 -19.61
C ARG A 10 12.19 -1.59 -18.97
N GLN A 11 11.97 -0.27 -19.06
CA GLN A 11 12.88 0.76 -18.53
C GLN A 11 12.48 1.33 -17.15
N THR A 12 11.26 1.05 -16.70
CA THR A 12 10.72 1.48 -15.40
C THR A 12 11.50 0.93 -14.19
N HIS A 13 11.56 1.66 -13.07
CA HIS A 13 12.12 1.10 -11.84
C HIS A 13 11.02 0.45 -11.00
N VAL A 14 11.35 -0.59 -10.23
CA VAL A 14 10.45 -1.09 -9.20
C VAL A 14 10.70 -0.26 -7.95
N LEU A 15 9.70 0.51 -7.55
CA LEU A 15 9.77 1.34 -6.37
C LEU A 15 9.21 0.57 -5.19
N LEU A 16 9.85 0.70 -4.04
CA LEU A 16 9.54 0.00 -2.81
C LEU A 16 9.41 1.00 -1.67
N HIS A 17 8.42 0.81 -0.80
CA HIS A 17 8.49 1.37 0.53
C HIS A 17 9.32 0.46 1.45
N VAL A 18 10.23 1.03 2.24
CA VAL A 18 11.24 0.31 3.04
C VAL A 18 10.61 -0.71 4.01
N THR A 19 9.43 -0.40 4.54
CA THR A 19 8.69 -1.26 5.47
C THR A 19 7.95 -2.42 4.80
N GLU A 20 7.81 -2.41 3.47
CA GLU A 20 7.09 -3.44 2.71
C GLU A 20 8.02 -4.44 2.01
N ARG A 21 9.32 -4.41 2.33
CA ARG A 21 10.33 -5.31 1.74
C ARG A 21 9.97 -6.79 1.89
N VAL A 22 9.34 -7.17 3.00
CA VAL A 22 8.88 -8.56 3.26
C VAL A 22 7.71 -8.95 2.37
N ILE A 23 6.81 -8.00 2.07
CA ILE A 23 5.65 -8.23 1.19
C ILE A 23 6.13 -8.47 -0.25
N TRP A 24 7.13 -7.71 -0.69
CA TRP A 24 7.73 -7.91 -2.02
C TRP A 24 8.48 -9.24 -2.15
N ALA A 25 9.20 -9.70 -1.12
CA ALA A 25 9.81 -11.03 -1.14
C ALA A 25 8.75 -12.13 -1.38
N SER A 26 7.61 -12.05 -0.70
CA SER A 26 6.49 -12.98 -0.92
C SER A 26 5.81 -12.82 -2.29
N LEU A 27 5.74 -11.60 -2.84
CA LEU A 27 5.22 -11.34 -4.18
C LEU A 27 6.13 -11.89 -5.27
N PHE A 28 7.45 -11.78 -5.09
CA PHE A 28 8.40 -12.32 -6.04
C PHE A 28 8.31 -13.83 -6.14
N GLU A 29 7.99 -14.54 -5.05
CA GLU A 29 7.74 -16.00 -5.05
C GLU A 29 6.52 -16.41 -5.90
N ILE A 30 5.63 -15.47 -6.24
CA ILE A 30 4.46 -15.75 -7.08
C ILE A 30 4.91 -15.90 -8.55
N PRO A 31 4.57 -17.02 -9.23
CA PRO A 31 5.01 -17.34 -10.60
C PRO A 31 4.62 -16.31 -11.67
N ALA A 32 3.69 -15.40 -11.38
CA ALA A 32 3.16 -14.40 -12.31
C ALA A 32 4.09 -13.19 -12.55
N LEU A 33 5.17 -13.02 -11.77
CA LEU A 33 6.04 -11.82 -11.81
C LEU A 33 7.53 -12.07 -12.18
N PRO A 34 7.88 -13.00 -13.10
CA PRO A 34 9.27 -13.36 -13.36
C PRO A 34 10.12 -12.20 -13.90
N GLY A 35 9.52 -11.24 -14.60
CA GLY A 35 10.21 -10.07 -15.16
C GLY A 35 10.53 -8.94 -14.16
N LEU A 36 9.94 -8.95 -12.96
CA LEU A 36 10.20 -7.91 -11.95
C LEU A 36 11.40 -8.25 -11.04
N ARG A 37 11.76 -9.54 -10.93
CA ARG A 37 12.87 -10.01 -10.07
C ARG A 37 14.25 -9.49 -10.49
N SER A 38 14.45 -9.22 -11.78
CA SER A 38 15.73 -8.80 -12.34
C SER A 38 15.90 -7.27 -12.43
N ARG A 39 14.98 -6.49 -11.86
CA ARG A 39 14.97 -5.04 -12.00
C ARG A 39 15.63 -4.33 -10.80
N PRO A 40 16.30 -3.19 -11.03
CA PRO A 40 16.82 -2.37 -9.94
C PRO A 40 15.67 -1.88 -9.05
N LEU A 41 15.82 -2.13 -7.75
CA LEU A 41 14.86 -1.77 -6.70
C LEU A 41 15.25 -0.41 -6.13
N LEU A 42 14.34 0.56 -6.20
CA LEU A 42 14.48 1.85 -5.53
C LEU A 42 13.67 1.83 -4.23
N THR A 43 14.33 2.03 -3.09
CA THR A 43 13.66 2.01 -1.78
C THR A 43 13.41 3.43 -1.28
N PHE A 44 12.21 3.68 -0.77
CA PHE A 44 11.77 4.94 -0.18
C PHE A 44 11.33 4.72 1.27
N GLU A 45 11.58 5.69 2.13
CA GLU A 45 11.15 5.65 3.54
C GLU A 45 9.78 6.30 3.78
N ASN A 46 9.26 7.01 2.78
CA ASN A 46 8.00 7.75 2.88
C ASN A 46 7.15 7.55 1.61
N TYR A 47 5.90 7.14 1.81
CA TYR A 47 4.91 6.97 0.74
C TYR A 47 4.70 8.22 -0.12
N THR A 48 4.89 9.42 0.42
CA THR A 48 4.71 10.68 -0.34
C THR A 48 5.68 10.78 -1.52
N MET A 49 6.96 10.54 -1.26
CA MET A 49 8.01 10.64 -2.29
C MET A 49 7.91 9.48 -3.29
N PHE A 50 7.56 8.31 -2.77
CA PHE A 50 7.22 7.13 -3.55
C PHE A 50 6.06 7.41 -4.52
N LEU A 51 4.91 7.88 -4.03
CA LEU A 51 3.71 8.14 -4.84
C LEU A 51 3.94 9.26 -5.87
N GLN A 52 4.67 10.32 -5.50
CA GLN A 52 5.05 11.37 -6.45
C GLN A 52 5.87 10.81 -7.62
N THR A 53 6.78 9.87 -7.36
CA THR A 53 7.63 9.27 -8.39
C THR A 53 6.81 8.40 -9.35
N VAL A 54 5.90 7.58 -8.83
CA VAL A 54 5.00 6.72 -9.63
C VAL A 54 4.03 7.57 -10.45
N SER A 55 3.46 8.62 -9.87
CA SER A 55 2.52 9.51 -10.56
C SER A 55 3.12 10.23 -11.77
N ARG A 56 4.45 10.30 -11.85
CA ARG A 56 5.21 10.86 -12.99
C ARG A 56 5.60 9.80 -14.03
N GLY A 57 5.14 8.56 -13.87
CA GLY A 57 5.46 7.44 -14.79
C GLY A 57 6.88 6.89 -14.64
N LEU A 58 7.60 7.26 -13.58
CA LEU A 58 9.01 6.87 -13.40
C LEU A 58 9.19 5.48 -12.77
N GLY A 59 8.08 4.78 -12.42
CA GLY A 59 8.14 3.56 -11.62
C GLY A 59 6.86 2.73 -11.61
N ILE A 60 7.01 1.46 -11.22
CA ILE A 60 5.91 0.59 -10.77
C ILE A 60 6.03 0.40 -9.27
N ALA A 61 4.90 0.36 -8.58
CA ALA A 61 4.82 0.50 -7.14
C ALA A 61 3.75 -0.40 -6.55
N LEU A 62 4.01 -0.92 -5.35
CA LEU A 62 3.00 -1.50 -4.47
C LEU A 62 2.71 -0.47 -3.38
N ALA A 63 1.45 -0.11 -3.21
CA ALA A 63 1.01 0.79 -2.15
C ALA A 63 -0.30 0.31 -1.53
N PRO A 64 -0.55 0.68 -0.26
CA PRO A 64 -1.87 0.54 0.35
C PRO A 64 -2.94 1.20 -0.52
N VAL A 65 -3.98 0.45 -0.88
CA VAL A 65 -5.08 0.91 -1.76
C VAL A 65 -5.66 2.22 -1.26
N GLN A 66 -5.85 2.36 0.05
CA GLN A 66 -6.39 3.54 0.72
C GLN A 66 -5.62 4.83 0.38
N LEU A 67 -4.29 4.76 0.23
CA LEU A 67 -3.47 5.92 -0.09
C LEU A 67 -3.57 6.34 -1.56
N ILE A 68 -3.92 5.41 -2.45
CA ILE A 68 -3.93 5.63 -3.90
C ILE A 68 -5.35 5.75 -4.49
N LYS A 69 -6.41 5.55 -3.70
CA LYS A 69 -7.82 5.63 -4.17
C LYS A 69 -8.10 6.90 -4.98
N ASN A 70 -7.67 8.05 -4.47
CA ASN A 70 -7.89 9.34 -5.12
C ASN A 70 -7.09 9.49 -6.42
N ASP A 71 -5.88 8.94 -6.45
CA ASP A 71 -5.01 8.97 -7.62
C ASP A 71 -5.53 8.07 -8.74
N LEU A 72 -6.05 6.90 -8.39
CA LEU A 72 -6.74 5.98 -9.31
C LEU A 72 -8.01 6.63 -9.85
N ALA A 73 -8.85 7.22 -8.98
CA ALA A 73 -10.08 7.90 -9.40
C ALA A 73 -9.85 9.08 -10.35
N LYS A 74 -8.69 9.76 -10.21
CA LYS A 74 -8.28 10.88 -11.08
C LYS A 74 -7.48 10.45 -12.31
N GLY A 75 -7.25 9.15 -12.51
CA GLY A 75 -6.44 8.62 -13.61
C GLY A 75 -4.96 9.01 -13.56
N ARG A 76 -4.46 9.48 -12.41
CA ARG A 76 -3.03 9.78 -12.21
C ARG A 76 -2.20 8.52 -12.01
N LEU A 77 -2.85 7.44 -11.57
CA LEU A 77 -2.29 6.11 -11.46
C LEU A 77 -3.20 5.13 -12.17
N VAL A 78 -2.60 4.03 -12.64
CA VAL A 78 -3.31 2.90 -13.25
C VAL A 78 -2.85 1.61 -12.57
N THR A 79 -3.77 0.65 -12.45
CA THR A 79 -3.46 -0.67 -11.90
C THR A 79 -2.77 -1.51 -12.96
N VAL A 80 -1.55 -1.98 -12.69
CA VAL A 80 -0.75 -2.79 -13.64
C VAL A 80 -1.10 -4.29 -13.55
N SER A 81 -1.66 -4.73 -12.43
CA SER A 81 -2.06 -6.12 -12.18
C SER A 81 -3.11 -6.20 -11.08
N ASP A 82 -4.02 -7.16 -11.16
CA ASP A 82 -5.06 -7.42 -10.15
C ASP A 82 -4.52 -8.11 -8.87
N MET A 83 -3.20 -8.26 -8.76
CA MET A 83 -2.56 -8.85 -7.60
C MET A 83 -2.69 -7.94 -6.37
N ALA A 84 -3.43 -8.41 -5.38
CA ALA A 84 -3.53 -7.80 -4.05
C ALA A 84 -2.91 -8.73 -3.00
N VAL A 85 -2.08 -8.18 -2.12
CA VAL A 85 -1.53 -8.91 -0.97
C VAL A 85 -2.02 -8.24 0.31
N LYS A 86 -2.51 -9.06 1.24
CA LYS A 86 -2.82 -8.57 2.59
C LYS A 86 -1.51 -8.27 3.30
N SER A 87 -1.24 -6.99 3.51
CA SER A 87 -0.16 -6.55 4.39
C SER A 87 -0.40 -7.11 5.79
N ARG A 88 0.63 -7.73 6.39
CA ARG A 88 0.61 -8.21 7.79
C ARG A 88 0.92 -7.09 8.79
N SER A 89 1.01 -5.83 8.36
CA SER A 89 1.34 -4.71 9.24
C SER A 89 0.28 -4.55 10.34
N VAL A 90 0.70 -4.73 11.59
CA VAL A 90 -0.11 -4.52 12.79
C VAL A 90 0.24 -3.15 13.38
N GLY A 91 -0.75 -2.28 13.54
CA GLY A 91 -0.59 -1.02 14.27
C GLY A 91 -0.69 -1.27 15.77
N TYR A 92 0.22 -0.69 16.55
CA TYR A 92 0.24 -0.81 18.01
C TYR A 92 0.06 0.57 18.67
N LEU A 93 -0.82 0.64 19.67
CA LEU A 93 -0.89 1.78 20.58
C LEU A 93 0.02 1.47 21.78
N VAL A 94 1.11 2.22 21.92
CA VAL A 94 2.10 2.02 22.99
C VAL A 94 2.01 3.16 23.99
N TYR A 95 1.91 2.82 25.27
CA TYR A 95 1.88 3.75 26.40
C TYR A 95 2.58 3.12 27.61
N GLN A 96 2.99 3.95 28.56
CA GLN A 96 3.58 3.46 29.80
C GLN A 96 2.50 2.83 30.69
N GLN A 97 2.81 1.71 31.34
CA GLN A 97 1.86 0.95 32.15
C GLN A 97 1.13 1.81 33.20
N GLN A 98 1.83 2.75 33.83
CA GLN A 98 1.25 3.68 34.82
C GLN A 98 0.14 4.59 34.27
N MET A 99 0.07 4.77 32.95
CA MET A 99 -0.94 5.59 32.29
C MET A 99 -2.19 4.81 31.89
N GLU A 100 -2.28 3.50 32.17
CA GLU A 100 -3.38 2.65 31.73
C GLU A 100 -4.77 3.18 32.11
N ASN A 101 -4.88 3.81 33.29
CA ASN A 101 -6.11 4.39 33.81
C ASN A 101 -6.19 5.91 33.64
N TYR A 102 -5.28 6.53 32.89
CA TYR A 102 -5.29 7.96 32.63
C TYR A 102 -6.51 8.30 31.75
N PRO A 103 -7.48 9.11 32.22
CA PRO A 103 -8.77 9.27 31.53
C PRO A 103 -8.66 9.71 30.05
N PRO A 104 -7.75 10.64 29.67
CA PRO A 104 -7.54 10.98 28.27
C PRO A 104 -7.02 9.82 27.41
N LEU A 105 -6.16 8.95 27.96
CA LEU A 105 -5.69 7.77 27.24
C LEU A 105 -6.84 6.78 27.00
N VAL A 106 -7.65 6.55 28.02
CA VAL A 106 -8.83 5.68 27.93
C VAL A 106 -9.78 6.19 26.85
N ALA A 107 -10.13 7.48 26.90
CA ALA A 107 -10.99 8.10 25.89
C ALA A 107 -10.42 7.98 24.47
N PHE A 108 -9.12 8.23 24.29
CA PHE A 108 -8.46 8.09 22.99
C PHE A 108 -8.43 6.63 22.50
N ARG A 109 -8.13 5.68 23.38
CA ARG A 109 -8.11 4.24 23.06
C ARG A 109 -9.48 3.75 22.62
N ASP A 110 -10.53 4.17 23.33
CA ASP A 110 -11.89 3.73 23.07
C ASP A 110 -12.40 4.34 21.76
N TRP A 111 -12.18 5.65 21.55
CA TRP A 111 -12.42 6.31 20.27
C TRP A 111 -11.66 5.64 19.10
N LEU A 112 -10.40 5.28 19.30
CA LEU A 112 -9.58 4.63 18.27
C LEU A 112 -10.15 3.27 17.89
N ARG A 113 -10.62 2.48 18.87
CA ARG A 113 -11.25 1.17 18.64
C ARG A 113 -12.54 1.32 17.83
N GLU A 114 -13.40 2.26 18.21
CA GLU A 114 -14.65 2.55 17.49
C GLU A 114 -14.36 2.99 16.05
N THR A 115 -13.43 3.93 15.86
CA THR A 115 -13.04 4.44 14.54
C THR A 115 -12.51 3.33 13.64
N ILE A 116 -11.69 2.42 14.18
CA ILE A 116 -11.16 1.27 13.42
C ILE A 116 -12.29 0.29 13.07
N ALA A 117 -13.20 0.01 14.01
CA ALA A 117 -14.34 -0.87 13.75
C ALA A 117 -15.25 -0.32 12.64
N ASP A 118 -15.53 0.99 12.67
CA ASP A 118 -16.28 1.69 11.66
C ASP A 118 -15.61 1.63 10.27
N ASP A 119 -14.30 1.85 10.21
CA ASP A 119 -13.54 1.79 8.95
C ASP A 119 -13.50 0.37 8.37
N ILE A 120 -13.35 -0.65 9.22
CA ILE A 120 -13.44 -2.06 8.83
C ILE A 120 -14.84 -2.38 8.28
N ALA A 121 -15.90 -1.95 8.96
CA ALA A 121 -17.28 -2.17 8.53
C ALA A 121 -17.56 -1.54 7.16
N ARG A 122 -17.08 -0.30 6.93
CA ARG A 122 -17.18 0.38 5.63
C ARG A 122 -16.40 -0.32 4.53
N THR A 123 -15.23 -0.89 4.86
CA THR A 123 -14.39 -1.59 3.89
C THR A 123 -14.95 -2.97 3.52
N ASN A 124 -15.58 -3.68 4.46
CA ASN A 124 -16.19 -4.99 4.22
C ASN A 124 -17.55 -4.91 3.50
N GLY A 125 -18.29 -3.80 3.63
CA GLY A 125 -19.59 -3.60 2.98
C GLY A 125 -19.56 -3.34 1.48
N GLY A 126 -18.37 -3.23 0.86
CA GLY A 126 -18.21 -2.93 -0.57
C GLY A 126 -18.04 -4.15 -1.49
N GLY A 127 -18.10 -5.37 -0.96
CA GLY A 127 -17.78 -6.60 -1.70
C GLY A 127 -18.92 -7.27 -2.47
N ASP A 128 -20.11 -6.65 -2.57
CA ASP A 128 -21.32 -7.35 -3.06
C ASP A 128 -22.09 -6.61 -4.17
N ARG A 129 -21.41 -5.78 -4.97
CA ARG A 129 -21.96 -5.22 -6.21
C ARG A 129 -20.90 -5.00 -7.29
N GLN A 130 -20.71 -6.03 -8.13
CA GLN A 130 -20.81 -6.01 -9.60
C GLN A 130 -20.01 -7.16 -10.22
#